data_AF-A0AAN1F6S6-F1
#
_entry.id   AF-A0AAN1F6S6-F1
#
_cell.length_a   1.000
_cell.length_b   1.000
_cell.length_c   1.000
_cell.angle_alpha   90.00
_cell.angle_beta   90.00
_cell.angle_gamma   90.00
#
_symmetry.space_group_name_H-M   'P 1'
#
loop_
_entity.id
_entity.type
_entity.pdbx_description
1 polymer ?
#
loop_
_entity_poly.entity_id
_entity_poly.type
_entity_poly.pdbx_seq_one_letter_code
_entity_poly.pdbx_strand_id
1 'polypeptide(L)'
;MTLLMKRLMKKTTAPQRGFTLIEMVIVLAIISLLMLIVVPNLNDQRKNASVRQQEALTEVVQNQAEMYTSDTGEEATIDKMKEAGYLNDKQAKQATDQAINPIRPTKPKA
;
A
#
# COMPACT_ATOMS: atom_id res chain seq x y z
N MET A 1 12.38 16.47 70.99
CA MET A 1 12.05 15.49 69.91
C MET A 1 11.81 16.13 68.54
N THR A 2 11.50 17.43 68.44
CA THR A 2 11.20 18.14 67.17
C THR A 2 12.42 18.54 66.32
N LEU A 3 13.59 18.73 66.94
CA LEU A 3 14.83 19.11 66.24
C LEU A 3 15.48 17.97 65.45
N LEU A 4 15.30 16.71 65.91
CA LEU A 4 15.84 15.53 65.24
C LEU A 4 15.11 15.24 63.91
N MET A 5 13.80 15.49 63.87
CA MET A 5 12.97 15.35 62.67
C MET A 5 13.30 16.42 61.60
N LYS A 6 13.69 17.64 62.00
CA LYS A 6 13.98 18.74 61.06
C LYS A 6 15.25 18.50 60.22
N ARG A 7 16.20 17.69 60.70
CA ARG A 7 17.40 17.29 59.93
C ARG A 7 17.13 16.15 58.94
N LEU A 8 16.07 15.36 59.14
CA LEU A 8 15.71 14.23 58.27
C LEU A 8 14.89 14.65 57.02
N MET A 9 14.46 15.91 56.93
CA MET A 9 13.62 16.42 55.82
C MET A 9 14.31 17.40 54.88
N LYS A 10 15.65 17.45 54.80
CA LYS A 10 16.33 18.24 53.75
C LYS A 10 16.50 17.40 52.47
N LYS A 11 15.38 17.00 51.85
CA LYS A 11 15.38 16.40 50.52
C LYS A 11 15.59 17.52 49.51
N THR A 12 16.84 17.78 49.13
CA THR A 12 17.15 18.66 48.00
C THR A 12 16.72 17.96 46.72
N THR A 13 15.51 18.24 46.25
CA THR A 13 15.09 17.82 44.90
C THR A 13 15.96 18.59 43.90
N ALA A 14 16.95 17.92 43.32
CA ALA A 14 17.71 18.48 42.22
C ALA A 14 16.73 18.83 41.09
N PRO A 15 16.85 20.01 40.45
CA PRO A 15 16.00 20.36 39.33
C PRO A 15 16.20 19.33 38.23
N GLN A 16 15.14 18.63 37.84
CA GLN A 16 15.19 17.74 36.69
C GLN A 16 15.30 18.60 35.44
N ARG A 17 16.41 18.48 34.72
CA ARG A 17 16.59 19.13 33.42
C ARG A 17 15.68 18.42 32.43
N GLY A 18 14.57 19.07 32.07
CA GLY A 18 13.64 18.60 31.05
C GLY A 18 14.16 18.88 29.64
N PHE A 19 13.51 18.22 28.67
CA PHE A 19 13.77 18.38 27.24
C PHE A 19 13.61 19.85 26.82
N THR A 20 14.55 20.35 26.03
CA THR A 20 14.55 21.74 25.55
C THR A 20 13.81 21.84 24.22
N LEU A 21 13.29 23.02 23.89
CA LEU A 21 12.66 23.27 22.59
C LEU A 21 13.65 23.07 21.44
N ILE A 22 14.93 23.44 21.64
CA ILE A 22 15.95 23.30 20.60
C ILE A 22 16.23 21.84 20.26
N GLU A 23 16.18 20.94 21.24
CA GLU A 23 16.30 19.51 20.99
C GLU A 23 15.13 19.00 20.13
N MET A 24 13.89 19.46 20.37
CA MET A 24 12.75 19.04 19.53
C MET A 24 12.85 19.59 18.12
N VAL A 25 13.35 20.82 17.95
CA VAL A 25 13.55 21.42 16.62
C VAL A 25 14.57 20.62 15.81
N ILE A 26 15.70 20.23 16.42
CA ILE A 26 16.73 19.42 15.73
C ILE A 26 16.17 18.04 15.35
N VAL A 27 15.41 17.40 16.24
CA VAL A 27 14.78 16.10 15.96
C VAL A 27 13.79 16.20 14.80
N LEU A 28 12.91 17.20 14.79
CA LEU A 28 11.97 17.41 13.69
C LEU A 28 12.70 17.74 12.38
N ALA A 29 13.80 18.48 12.43
CA ALA A 29 14.63 18.75 11.25
C ALA A 29 15.20 17.46 10.66
N ILE A 30 15.76 16.57 11.49
CA ILE A 30 16.30 15.28 11.01
C ILE A 30 15.18 14.40 10.45
N ILE A 31 14.03 14.30 11.13
CA ILE A 31 12.88 13.53 10.64
C ILE A 31 12.40 14.06 9.30
N SER A 32 12.31 15.40 9.14
CA SER A 32 11.89 16.01 7.87
C SER A 32 12.85 15.68 6.71
N LEU A 33 14.17 15.68 6.98
CA LEU A 33 15.18 15.33 5.97
C LEU A 33 15.05 13.86 5.55
N LEU A 34 14.87 12.94 6.50
CA LEU A 34 14.64 11.53 6.20
C LEU A 34 13.33 11.32 5.42
N MET A 35 12.25 12.03 5.79
CA MET A 35 10.97 11.95 5.10
C MET A 35 11.08 12.39 3.64
N LEU A 36 11.88 13.41 3.32
CA LEU A 36 12.12 13.84 1.93
C LEU A 36 12.72 12.73 1.05
N ILE A 37 13.53 11.83 1.63
CA ILE A 37 14.11 10.69 0.90
C ILE A 37 13.12 9.51 0.86
N VAL A 38 12.43 9.25 1.97
CA VAL A 38 11.55 8.07 2.13
C VAL A 38 10.25 8.22 1.34
N VAL A 39 9.60 9.39 1.36
CA VAL A 39 8.30 9.62 0.73
C VAL A 39 8.29 9.38 -0.79
N PRO A 40 9.22 9.94 -1.61
CA PRO A 40 9.22 9.68 -3.05
C PRO A 40 9.47 8.21 -3.36
N ASN A 41 10.44 7.58 -2.68
CA ASN A 41 10.74 6.15 -2.85
C ASN A 41 9.52 5.27 -2.52
N LEU A 42 8.77 5.57 -1.45
CA LEU A 42 7.55 4.84 -1.11
C LEU A 42 6.45 5.03 -2.16
N ASN A 43 6.31 6.23 -2.72
CA ASN A 43 5.30 6.50 -3.73
C ASN A 43 5.59 5.73 -5.04
N ASP A 44 6.86 5.69 -5.45
CA ASP A 44 7.29 4.91 -6.63
C ASP A 44 7.07 3.41 -6.43
N GLN A 45 7.39 2.89 -5.23
CA GLN A 45 7.10 1.48 -4.90
C GLN A 45 5.62 1.16 -4.95
N ARG A 46 4.75 2.04 -4.42
CA ARG A 46 3.29 1.87 -4.49
C ARG A 46 2.79 1.88 -5.94
N LYS A 47 3.28 2.80 -6.76
CA LYS A 47 2.95 2.87 -8.19
C LYS A 47 3.36 1.59 -8.91
N ASN A 48 4.59 1.12 -8.70
CA ASN A 48 5.09 -0.11 -9.30
C ASN A 48 4.30 -1.34 -8.85
N ALA A 49 3.91 -1.42 -7.58
CA ALA A 49 3.05 -2.48 -7.08
C ALA A 49 1.67 -2.46 -7.75
N SER A 50 1.08 -1.27 -7.94
CA SER A 50 -0.20 -1.10 -8.64
C SER A 50 -0.13 -1.54 -10.09
N VAL A 51 0.96 -1.22 -10.80
CA VAL A 51 1.16 -1.66 -12.20
C VAL A 51 1.27 -3.18 -12.27
N ARG A 52 2.10 -3.80 -11.42
CA ARG A 52 2.23 -5.26 -11.37
C ARG A 52 0.91 -5.95 -11.03
N GLN A 53 0.11 -5.35 -10.14
CA GLN A 53 -1.21 -5.86 -9.80
C GLN A 53 -2.16 -5.81 -11.02
N GLN A 54 -2.15 -4.73 -11.78
CA GLN A 54 -2.95 -4.60 -13.01
C GLN A 54 -2.50 -5.59 -14.08
N GLU A 55 -1.19 -5.80 -14.26
CA GLU A 55 -0.64 -6.81 -15.17
C GLU A 55 -1.08 -8.22 -14.79
N ALA A 56 -0.96 -8.58 -13.51
CA ALA A 56 -1.40 -9.88 -13.00
C ALA A 56 -2.91 -10.09 -13.16
N LEU A 57 -3.73 -9.06 -12.89
CA LEU A 57 -5.17 -9.14 -13.11
C LEU A 57 -5.49 -9.31 -14.59
N THR A 58 -4.79 -8.61 -15.48
CA THR A 58 -4.94 -8.74 -16.93
C THR A 58 -4.64 -10.17 -17.39
N GLU A 59 -3.56 -10.76 -16.91
CA GLU A 59 -3.20 -12.14 -17.21
C GLU A 59 -4.27 -13.14 -16.73
N VAL A 60 -4.79 -12.95 -15.51
CA VAL A 60 -5.88 -13.80 -15.00
C VAL A 60 -7.12 -13.68 -15.87
N VAL A 61 -7.57 -12.45 -16.18
CA VAL A 61 -8.76 -12.21 -17.02
C VAL A 61 -8.59 -12.83 -18.40
N GLN A 62 -7.41 -12.70 -19.01
CA GLN A 62 -7.10 -13.28 -20.32
C GLN A 62 -7.10 -14.81 -20.28
N ASN A 63 -6.53 -15.42 -19.25
CA ASN A 63 -6.59 -16.87 -19.07
C ASN A 63 -8.04 -17.36 -18.90
N GLN A 64 -8.85 -16.63 -18.13
CA GLN A 64 -10.26 -16.96 -17.96
C GLN A 64 -11.06 -16.78 -19.27
N ALA A 65 -10.71 -15.79 -20.08
CA ALA A 65 -11.31 -15.56 -21.39
C ALA A 65 -10.98 -16.69 -22.38
N GLU A 66 -9.73 -17.16 -22.38
CA GLU A 66 -9.32 -18.33 -23.17
C GLU A 66 -10.08 -19.59 -22.74
N MET A 67 -10.22 -19.84 -21.44
CA MET A 67 -10.99 -20.96 -20.93
C MET A 67 -12.47 -20.85 -21.32
N TYR A 68 -13.10 -19.69 -21.11
CA TYR A 68 -14.49 -19.45 -21.49
C TYR A 68 -14.72 -19.69 -22.99
N THR A 69 -13.83 -19.16 -23.83
CA THR A 69 -13.94 -19.30 -25.29
C THR A 69 -13.72 -20.75 -25.73
N SER A 70 -12.80 -21.47 -25.07
CA SER A 70 -12.57 -22.89 -25.31
C SER A 70 -13.77 -23.76 -24.93
N ASP A 71 -14.45 -23.43 -23.83
CA ASP A 71 -15.55 -24.24 -23.30
C ASP A 71 -16.88 -23.95 -24.00
N THR A 72 -17.11 -22.71 -24.43
CA THR A 72 -18.39 -22.27 -25.02
C THR A 72 -18.36 -22.07 -26.53
N GLY A 73 -17.17 -21.85 -27.11
CA GLY A 73 -17.02 -21.40 -28.49
C GLY A 73 -17.47 -19.95 -28.74
N GLU A 74 -17.86 -19.21 -27.70
CA GLU A 74 -18.29 -17.82 -27.80
C GLU A 74 -17.17 -16.84 -27.45
N GLU A 75 -17.26 -15.62 -27.98
CA GLU A 75 -16.36 -14.54 -27.57
C GLU A 75 -16.54 -14.18 -26.09
N ALA A 76 -15.42 -14.15 -25.37
CA ALA A 76 -15.38 -13.79 -23.95
C ALA A 76 -15.53 -12.28 -23.74
N THR A 77 -16.57 -11.90 -23.00
CA THR A 77 -16.73 -10.55 -22.44
C THR A 77 -16.71 -10.62 -20.92
N ILE A 78 -16.37 -9.50 -20.25
CA ILE A 78 -16.30 -9.45 -18.78
C ILE A 78 -17.64 -9.89 -18.15
N ASP A 79 -18.76 -9.45 -18.70
CA ASP A 79 -20.10 -9.77 -18.19
C ASP A 79 -20.42 -11.25 -18.36
N LYS A 80 -20.17 -11.84 -19.55
CA LYS A 80 -20.40 -13.27 -19.79
C LYS A 80 -19.52 -14.14 -18.91
N MET A 81 -18.25 -13.79 -18.75
CA MET A 81 -17.33 -14.51 -17.87
C MET A 81 -17.73 -14.42 -16.40
N LYS A 82 -18.30 -13.29 -15.98
CA LYS A 82 -18.86 -13.14 -14.64
C LYS A 82 -20.09 -14.02 -14.44
N GLU A 83 -21.04 -13.96 -15.36
CA GLU A 83 -22.29 -14.74 -15.32
C GLU A 83 -22.03 -16.24 -15.34
N ALA A 84 -21.05 -16.68 -16.14
CA ALA A 84 -20.61 -18.07 -16.23
C ALA A 84 -19.67 -18.51 -15.09
N GLY A 85 -19.32 -17.62 -14.16
CA GLY A 85 -18.55 -17.94 -12.95
C GLY A 85 -17.03 -18.02 -13.11
N TYR A 86 -16.48 -17.62 -14.26
CA TYR A 86 -15.03 -17.53 -14.51
C TYR A 86 -14.38 -16.35 -13.78
N LEU A 87 -15.15 -15.27 -13.55
CA LEU A 87 -14.71 -14.11 -12.77
C LEU A 87 -15.63 -13.89 -11.57
N ASN A 88 -15.05 -13.66 -10.40
CA ASN A 88 -15.84 -13.18 -9.25
C ASN A 88 -16.19 -11.69 -9.38
N ASP A 89 -17.14 -11.22 -8.57
CA ASP A 89 -17.61 -9.83 -8.58
C ASP A 89 -16.48 -8.80 -8.47
N LYS A 90 -15.47 -9.09 -7.65
CA LYS A 90 -14.34 -8.19 -7.44
C LYS A 90 -13.45 -8.12 -8.67
N GLN A 91 -13.13 -9.26 -9.29
CA GLN A 91 -12.32 -9.32 -10.50
C GLN A 91 -13.03 -8.67 -11.68
N ALA A 92 -14.32 -8.96 -11.87
CA ALA A 92 -15.12 -8.35 -12.94
C ALA A 92 -15.17 -6.83 -12.79
N LYS A 93 -15.46 -6.33 -11.57
CA LYS A 93 -15.46 -4.90 -11.30
C LYS A 93 -14.10 -4.26 -11.55
N GLN A 94 -13.01 -4.84 -11.02
CA GLN A 94 -11.67 -4.31 -11.21
C GLN A 94 -11.24 -4.33 -12.68
N ALA A 95 -11.63 -5.36 -13.44
CA ALA A 95 -11.34 -5.45 -14.86
C ALA A 95 -12.08 -4.37 -15.65
N THR A 96 -13.35 -4.12 -15.33
CA THR A 96 -14.13 -3.03 -15.95
C THR A 96 -13.58 -1.66 -15.58
N ASP A 97 -13.28 -1.42 -14.31
CA ASP A 97 -12.73 -0.13 -13.82
C ASP A 97 -11.37 0.19 -14.46
N GLN A 98 -10.56 -0.85 -14.73
CA GLN A 98 -9.24 -0.73 -15.36
C GLN A 98 -9.27 -0.89 -16.88
N ALA A 99 -10.46 -1.01 -17.49
CA ALA A 99 -10.67 -1.22 -18.92
C ALA A 99 -9.80 -2.37 -19.50
N ILE A 100 -9.68 -3.47 -18.77
CA ILE A 100 -8.89 -4.63 -19.16
C ILE A 100 -9.53 -5.31 -20.36
N ASN A 101 -8.75 -5.55 -21.42
CA ASN A 101 -9.20 -6.31 -22.58
C ASN A 101 -9.09 -7.83 -22.29
N PRO A 102 -10.19 -8.59 -22.34
CA PRO A 102 -10.18 -10.04 -22.16
C PRO A 102 -9.41 -10.78 -23.24
N ILE A 103 -9.33 -10.21 -24.45
CA ILE A 103 -8.66 -10.85 -25.58
C ILE A 103 -7.20 -10.42 -25.57
N ARG A 104 -6.28 -11.40 -25.50
CA ARG A 104 -4.85 -11.13 -25.63
C ARG A 104 -4.57 -10.43 -26.95
N PRO A 105 -3.85 -9.30 -26.96
CA PRO A 105 -3.40 -8.70 -28.21
C PRO A 105 -2.49 -9.69 -28.92
N THR A 106 -2.76 -9.96 -30.19
CA THR A 106 -1.88 -10.79 -31.02
C THR A 106 -0.57 -10.04 -31.20
N LYS A 107 0.51 -10.52 -30.57
CA LYS A 107 1.85 -9.97 -30.78
C LYS A 107 2.19 -10.19 -32.26
N PRO A 108 2.66 -9.17 -33.02
CA PRO A 108 3.20 -9.39 -34.35
C PRO A 108 4.28 -10.47 -34.22
N LYS A 109 4.18 -11.55 -35.01
CA LYS A 109 5.31 -12.45 -35.18
C LYS A 109 6.45 -11.59 -35.73
N ALA A 110 7.52 -11.45 -34.95
CA ALA A 110 8.75 -10.79 -35.37
C ALA A 110 9.37 -11.53 -36.57
#